data_AF-A0A847C8T9-F1
#
_entry.id   AF-A0A847C8T9-F1
#
_cell.length_a   1.000
_cell.length_b   1.000
_cell.length_c   1.000
_cell.angle_alpha   90.00
_cell.angle_beta   90.00
_cell.angle_gamma   90.00
#
_symmetry.space_group_name_H-M   'P 1'
#
loop_
_entity.id
_entity.type
_entity.pdbx_description
1 polymer ?
#
loop_
_entity_poly.entity_id
_entity_poly.type
_entity_poly.pdbx_seq_one_letter_code
_entity_poly.pdbx_strand_id
1 'polypeptide(L)'
;EDNFPMTEAGKHNLKNISEAFGCTIISCKPDIKTQKVLMRKMFEKYGKPTWFIDRLIYTFPLHMAVKFNTPLLCYGENVSYEYGGVDAVETYSARAQVNNGVAVGIDESELIGGGVTQSDLSLTLAPAPEDMAKLDPFYLSYFVDWNSFRNYEFAKSRGFHDLTHEWDRKHHVENFDQIDSRAYLVHSWLKYPKFGHAAATDYGARAVRYGMISRDEAIKLVKERDHALDPLCVRDFCEFMGYTETEFWAVIDKFYNRDIFKKNEVGRWVLKQPVWEE
;
A
#
# COMPACT_ATOMS: atom_id res chain seq x y z
N GLU A 1 6.65 -4.33 -9.45
CA GLU A 1 7.62 -3.39 -8.84
C GLU A 1 7.28 -1.98 -9.28
N ASP A 2 7.16 -1.01 -8.39
CA ASP A 2 6.98 0.39 -8.78
C ASP A 2 8.25 1.00 -9.40
N ASN A 3 8.17 2.22 -9.94
CA ASN A 3 9.31 2.95 -10.51
C ASN A 3 9.92 3.99 -9.55
N PHE A 4 9.62 3.93 -8.25
CA PHE A 4 10.20 4.85 -7.28
C PHE A 4 11.65 4.43 -6.93
N PRO A 5 12.44 5.35 -6.36
CA PRO A 5 13.69 4.99 -5.72
C PRO A 5 13.45 3.95 -4.61
N MET A 6 14.16 2.82 -4.71
CA MET A 6 14.10 1.77 -3.70
C MET A 6 15.11 2.01 -2.57
N THR A 7 14.75 1.54 -1.38
CA THR A 7 15.66 1.38 -0.23
C THR A 7 16.70 0.30 -0.50
N GLU A 8 17.81 0.32 0.22
CA GLU A 8 18.81 -0.75 0.19
C GLU A 8 18.24 -2.04 0.76
N ALA A 9 17.42 -1.97 1.83
CA ALA A 9 16.64 -3.09 2.34
C ALA A 9 15.73 -3.71 1.25
N GLY A 10 14.97 -2.88 0.52
CA GLY A 10 14.10 -3.35 -0.57
C GLY A 10 14.87 -4.06 -1.68
N LYS A 11 15.97 -3.45 -2.17
CA LYS A 11 16.84 -4.06 -3.19
C LYS A 11 17.42 -5.40 -2.71
N HIS A 12 17.86 -5.44 -1.46
CA HIS A 12 18.39 -6.65 -0.83
C HIS A 12 17.32 -7.75 -0.78
N ASN A 13 16.14 -7.42 -0.23
CA ASN A 13 15.08 -8.39 0.00
C ASN A 13 14.53 -8.99 -1.29
N LEU A 14 14.39 -8.18 -2.35
CA LEU A 14 13.98 -8.68 -3.67
C LEU A 14 14.95 -9.75 -4.18
N LYS A 15 16.27 -9.52 -4.07
CA LYS A 15 17.28 -10.52 -4.44
C LYS A 15 17.25 -11.73 -3.49
N ASN A 16 17.08 -11.48 -2.20
CA ASN A 16 17.09 -12.52 -1.17
C ASN A 16 15.99 -13.57 -1.37
N ILE A 17 14.84 -13.21 -1.96
CA ILE A 17 13.77 -14.18 -2.27
C ILE A 17 14.30 -15.33 -3.13
N SER A 18 15.03 -15.02 -4.21
CA SER A 18 15.57 -16.05 -5.10
C SER A 18 16.67 -16.87 -4.42
N GLU A 19 17.57 -16.21 -3.69
CA GLU A 19 18.70 -16.85 -3.00
C GLU A 19 18.23 -17.80 -1.88
N ALA A 20 17.29 -17.36 -1.04
CA ALA A 20 16.86 -18.11 0.14
C ALA A 20 15.91 -19.26 -0.19
N PHE A 21 15.10 -19.15 -1.25
CA PHE A 21 14.05 -20.11 -1.58
C PHE A 21 14.26 -20.85 -2.91
N GLY A 22 15.30 -20.49 -3.68
CA GLY A 22 15.60 -21.13 -4.96
C GLY A 22 14.49 -20.95 -5.99
N CYS A 23 13.82 -19.79 -6.00
CA CYS A 23 12.69 -19.52 -6.90
C CYS A 23 13.02 -18.51 -7.99
N THR A 24 12.33 -18.64 -9.12
CA THR A 24 12.36 -17.66 -10.22
C THR A 24 11.43 -16.51 -9.90
N ILE A 25 11.94 -15.28 -10.05
CA ILE A 25 11.14 -14.06 -9.89
C ILE A 25 10.67 -13.58 -11.26
N ILE A 26 9.35 -13.41 -11.40
CA ILE A 26 8.73 -12.76 -12.56
C ILE A 26 8.16 -11.44 -12.06
N SER A 27 8.63 -10.32 -12.62
CA SER A 27 8.16 -9.01 -12.22
C SER A 27 7.61 -8.19 -13.37
N CYS A 28 6.65 -7.34 -13.04
CA CYS A 28 6.14 -6.29 -13.91
C CYS A 28 6.74 -4.96 -13.46
N LYS A 29 7.47 -4.30 -14.36
CA LYS A 29 7.85 -2.90 -14.23
C LYS A 29 6.85 -2.06 -15.06
N PRO A 30 6.01 -1.23 -14.44
CA PRO A 30 5.06 -0.41 -15.16
C PRO A 30 5.77 0.53 -16.13
N ASP A 31 5.14 0.85 -17.27
CA ASP A 31 5.64 1.90 -18.14
C ASP A 31 5.65 3.24 -17.37
N ILE A 32 6.81 3.90 -17.36
CA ILE A 32 7.03 5.10 -16.54
C ILE A 32 6.12 6.25 -17.01
N LYS A 33 5.89 6.38 -18.32
CA LYS A 33 5.08 7.47 -18.86
C LYS A 33 3.61 7.29 -18.46
N THR A 34 3.07 6.10 -18.66
CA THR A 34 1.71 5.73 -18.23
C THR A 34 1.56 5.87 -16.72
N GLN A 35 2.53 5.37 -15.94
CA GLN A 35 2.51 5.52 -14.48
C GLN A 35 2.44 6.99 -14.08
N LYS A 36 3.29 7.87 -14.62
CA LYS A 36 3.28 9.30 -14.26
C LYS A 36 1.97 9.98 -14.63
N VAL A 37 1.40 9.70 -15.81
CA VAL A 37 0.13 10.31 -16.24
C VAL A 37 -1.02 9.89 -15.32
N LEU A 38 -1.16 8.59 -15.08
CA LEU A 38 -2.23 8.07 -14.22
C LEU A 38 -2.04 8.48 -12.77
N MET A 39 -0.82 8.37 -12.23
CA MET A 39 -0.50 8.74 -10.85
C MET A 39 -0.81 10.22 -10.58
N ARG A 40 -0.47 11.12 -11.50
CA ARG A 40 -0.81 12.54 -11.42
C ARG A 40 -2.32 12.75 -11.35
N LYS A 41 -3.06 12.17 -12.29
CA LYS A 41 -4.53 12.26 -12.35
C LYS A 41 -5.17 11.74 -11.07
N MET A 42 -4.70 10.60 -10.60
CA MET A 42 -5.22 9.91 -9.42
C MET A 42 -4.87 10.61 -8.11
N PHE A 43 -3.69 11.20 -8.01
CA PHE A 43 -3.27 12.03 -6.89
C PHE A 43 -4.13 13.29 -6.79
N GLU A 44 -4.20 14.06 -7.88
CA GLU A 44 -4.87 15.36 -7.89
C GLU A 44 -6.39 15.27 -7.74
N LYS A 45 -7.02 14.22 -8.30
CA LYS A 45 -8.47 14.05 -8.27
C LYS A 45 -8.98 13.27 -7.06
N TYR A 46 -8.30 12.20 -6.68
CA TYR A 46 -8.80 11.26 -5.66
C TYR A 46 -7.88 11.12 -4.44
N GLY A 47 -6.67 11.67 -4.48
CA GLY A 47 -5.64 11.43 -3.46
C GLY A 47 -5.30 9.94 -3.39
N LYS A 48 -5.18 9.27 -4.54
CA LYS A 48 -4.85 7.83 -4.66
C LYS A 48 -3.71 7.59 -5.65
N PRO A 49 -2.51 8.17 -5.41
CA PRO A 49 -1.46 8.23 -6.43
C PRO A 49 -1.05 6.86 -7.00
N THR A 50 -0.99 5.82 -6.17
CA THR A 50 -0.47 4.51 -6.59
C THR A 50 -1.51 3.61 -7.24
N TRP A 51 -2.73 4.08 -7.53
CA TRP A 51 -3.83 3.26 -8.09
C TRP A 51 -3.37 2.35 -9.24
N PHE A 52 -2.57 2.86 -10.17
CA PHE A 52 -2.06 2.07 -11.30
C PHE A 52 -1.15 0.90 -10.85
N ILE A 53 -0.26 1.16 -9.89
CA ILE A 53 0.61 0.14 -9.31
C ILE A 53 -0.23 -0.87 -8.53
N ASP A 54 -1.16 -0.38 -7.70
CA ASP A 54 -2.02 -1.23 -6.86
C ASP A 54 -2.87 -2.17 -7.71
N ARG A 55 -3.41 -1.68 -8.85
CA ARG A 55 -4.10 -2.55 -9.83
C ARG A 55 -3.18 -3.65 -10.34
N LEU A 56 -1.98 -3.30 -10.79
CA LEU A 56 -1.02 -4.24 -11.34
C LEU A 56 -0.57 -5.30 -10.31
N ILE A 57 -0.46 -4.94 -9.02
CA ILE A 57 -0.13 -5.89 -7.94
C ILE A 57 -1.15 -7.03 -7.88
N TYR A 58 -2.44 -6.76 -8.11
CA TYR A 58 -3.49 -7.77 -8.01
C TYR A 58 -3.80 -8.49 -9.33
N THR A 59 -3.61 -7.84 -10.47
CA THR A 59 -3.98 -8.43 -11.77
C THR A 59 -2.82 -9.10 -12.49
N PHE A 60 -1.59 -8.60 -12.36
CA PHE A 60 -0.45 -9.17 -13.05
C PHE A 60 -0.16 -10.63 -12.64
N PRO A 61 -0.21 -11.02 -11.34
CA PRO A 61 -0.04 -12.41 -10.95
C PRO A 61 -1.10 -13.34 -11.57
N LEU A 62 -2.35 -12.87 -11.73
CA LEU A 62 -3.41 -13.63 -12.40
C LEU A 62 -3.07 -13.89 -13.88
N HIS A 63 -2.63 -12.85 -14.61
CA HIS A 63 -2.19 -12.99 -16.00
C HIS A 63 -1.03 -13.97 -16.13
N MET A 64 -0.06 -13.91 -15.22
CA MET A 64 1.08 -14.84 -15.23
C MET A 64 0.63 -16.27 -14.91
N ALA A 65 -0.27 -16.44 -13.94
CA ALA A 65 -0.81 -17.74 -13.59
C ALA A 65 -1.52 -18.42 -14.78
N VAL A 66 -2.32 -17.66 -15.54
CA VAL A 66 -2.94 -18.14 -16.79
C VAL A 66 -1.87 -18.49 -17.82
N LYS A 67 -0.94 -17.58 -18.07
CA LYS A 67 0.09 -17.73 -19.11
C LYS A 67 1.01 -18.93 -18.89
N PHE A 68 1.38 -19.20 -17.65
CA PHE A 68 2.26 -20.31 -17.28
C PHE A 68 1.51 -21.59 -16.91
N ASN A 69 0.18 -21.58 -16.98
CA ASN A 69 -0.67 -22.70 -16.57
C ASN A 69 -0.38 -23.17 -15.14
N THR A 70 -0.25 -22.21 -14.22
CA THR A 70 -0.04 -22.45 -12.78
C THR A 70 -1.32 -22.07 -12.02
N PRO A 71 -2.30 -22.99 -11.92
CA PRO A 71 -3.64 -22.65 -11.44
C PRO A 71 -3.66 -22.25 -9.96
N LEU A 72 -2.77 -22.82 -9.14
CA LEU A 72 -2.64 -22.47 -7.72
C LEU A 72 -1.89 -21.15 -7.57
N LEU A 73 -2.62 -20.11 -7.17
CA LEU A 73 -2.07 -18.77 -6.90
C LEU A 73 -2.27 -18.41 -5.43
N CYS A 74 -1.17 -18.30 -4.68
CA CYS A 74 -1.20 -17.97 -3.26
C CYS A 74 -1.14 -16.45 -3.06
N TYR A 75 -2.12 -15.89 -2.35
CA TYR A 75 -2.07 -14.56 -1.76
C TYR A 75 -1.81 -14.70 -0.25
N GLY A 76 -1.17 -13.70 0.36
CA GLY A 76 -0.88 -13.69 1.80
C GLY A 76 -2.16 -13.71 2.63
N GLU A 77 -2.70 -12.52 2.89
CA GLU A 77 -3.87 -12.32 3.72
C GLU A 77 -5.12 -11.89 2.98
N ASN A 78 -6.27 -12.27 3.55
CA ASN A 78 -7.53 -11.60 3.28
C ASN A 78 -7.61 -10.30 4.09
N VAL A 79 -7.20 -9.19 3.47
CA VAL A 79 -7.12 -7.87 4.12
C VAL A 79 -8.43 -7.43 4.79
N SER A 80 -9.59 -7.75 4.18
CA SER A 80 -10.89 -7.38 4.74
C SER A 80 -11.18 -8.14 6.03
N TYR A 81 -10.85 -9.43 6.07
CA TYR A 81 -11.05 -10.25 7.26
C TYR A 81 -10.06 -9.88 8.38
N GLU A 82 -8.77 -9.74 8.06
CA GLU A 82 -7.72 -9.50 9.06
C GLU A 82 -7.76 -8.08 9.67
N TYR A 83 -8.13 -7.10 8.84
CA TYR A 83 -7.99 -5.67 9.18
C TYR A 83 -9.33 -4.92 9.30
N GLY A 84 -10.47 -5.59 9.13
CA GLY A 84 -11.79 -5.01 9.38
C GLY A 84 -12.34 -4.21 8.19
N GLY A 85 -12.41 -4.84 7.02
CA GLY A 85 -13.05 -4.30 5.81
C GLY A 85 -14.55 -4.59 5.74
N VAL A 86 -15.21 -4.03 4.72
CA VAL A 86 -16.67 -4.20 4.50
C VAL A 86 -17.05 -5.66 4.25
N ASP A 87 -16.18 -6.42 3.58
CA ASP A 87 -16.37 -7.84 3.25
C ASP A 87 -15.52 -8.74 4.16
N ALA A 88 -15.59 -8.53 5.49
CA ALA A 88 -14.83 -9.27 6.49
C ALA A 88 -15.38 -10.70 6.70
N VAL A 89 -15.29 -11.52 5.65
CA VAL A 89 -15.68 -12.94 5.67
C VAL A 89 -14.43 -13.79 5.46
N GLU A 90 -14.19 -14.72 6.38
CA GLU A 90 -13.13 -15.72 6.24
C GLU A 90 -13.45 -16.64 5.05
N THR A 91 -12.50 -16.79 4.14
CA THR A 91 -12.70 -17.64 2.97
C THR A 91 -11.36 -18.13 2.42
N TYR A 92 -11.38 -19.33 1.86
CA TYR A 92 -10.26 -19.88 1.11
C TYR A 92 -9.97 -19.05 -0.15
N SER A 93 -11.03 -18.67 -0.88
CA SER A 93 -10.92 -18.18 -2.25
C SER A 93 -10.47 -16.72 -2.32
N ALA A 94 -9.34 -16.47 -2.97
CA ALA A 94 -8.82 -15.14 -3.27
C ALA A 94 -9.28 -14.59 -4.63
N ARG A 95 -10.30 -15.20 -5.26
CA ARG A 95 -10.85 -14.72 -6.55
C ARG A 95 -11.34 -13.27 -6.49
N ALA A 96 -11.82 -12.84 -5.33
CA ALA A 96 -12.30 -11.48 -5.10
C ALA A 96 -11.19 -10.48 -4.72
N GLN A 97 -9.92 -10.89 -4.68
CA GLN A 97 -8.81 -10.02 -4.24
C GLN A 97 -8.69 -8.73 -5.08
N VAL A 98 -9.01 -8.79 -6.37
CA VAL A 98 -9.05 -7.61 -7.26
C VAL A 98 -10.12 -6.58 -6.88
N ASN A 99 -11.05 -6.94 -5.99
CA ASN A 99 -12.16 -6.12 -5.49
C ASN A 99 -11.98 -5.72 -4.02
N ASN A 100 -10.80 -5.91 -3.41
CA ASN A 100 -10.54 -5.68 -1.99
C ASN A 100 -10.62 -4.22 -1.50
N GLY A 101 -11.11 -3.29 -2.33
CA GLY A 101 -11.25 -1.87 -1.98
C GLY A 101 -9.98 -1.02 -2.09
N VAL A 102 -8.79 -1.62 -2.21
CA VAL A 102 -7.52 -0.88 -2.36
C VAL A 102 -7.45 -0.26 -3.76
N ALA A 103 -7.75 -1.06 -4.78
CA ALA A 103 -7.69 -0.65 -6.19
C ALA A 103 -9.06 -0.79 -6.88
N VAL A 104 -10.06 -0.06 -6.35
CA VAL A 104 -11.42 0.00 -6.89
C VAL A 104 -11.39 0.36 -8.38
N GLY A 105 -12.28 -0.27 -9.16
CA GLY A 105 -12.44 0.02 -10.57
C GLY A 105 -12.74 1.50 -10.81
N ILE A 106 -12.06 2.06 -11.81
CA ILE A 106 -12.30 3.40 -12.33
C ILE A 106 -12.75 3.22 -13.77
N ASP A 107 -13.72 4.01 -14.19
CA ASP A 107 -14.20 3.97 -15.56
C ASP A 107 -13.02 4.22 -16.52
N GLU A 108 -12.89 3.38 -17.55
CA GLU A 108 -11.75 3.43 -18.46
C GLU A 108 -11.64 4.77 -19.19
N SER A 109 -12.78 5.43 -19.46
CA SER A 109 -12.79 6.77 -20.07
C SER A 109 -12.15 7.83 -19.17
N GLU A 110 -12.14 7.61 -17.85
CA GLU A 110 -11.42 8.44 -16.90
C GLU A 110 -9.93 8.13 -16.82
N LEU A 111 -9.43 7.11 -17.49
CA LEU A 111 -8.01 6.75 -17.48
C LEU A 111 -7.34 7.11 -18.81
N ILE A 112 -8.08 7.02 -19.92
CA ILE A 112 -7.62 7.38 -21.26
C ILE A 112 -7.34 8.88 -21.37
N GLY A 113 -6.31 9.24 -22.14
CA GLY A 113 -5.87 10.63 -22.37
C GLY A 113 -4.48 10.91 -21.81
N GLY A 114 -3.94 12.10 -22.10
CA GLY A 114 -2.56 12.45 -21.70
C GLY A 114 -1.47 11.53 -22.30
N GLY A 115 -1.81 10.80 -23.36
CA GLY A 115 -0.94 9.79 -23.98
C GLY A 115 -1.15 8.36 -23.47
N VAL A 116 -2.07 8.12 -22.52
CA VAL A 116 -2.50 6.78 -22.10
C VAL A 116 -3.55 6.25 -23.07
N THR A 117 -3.34 5.01 -23.53
CA THR A 117 -4.21 4.26 -24.43
C THR A 117 -4.83 3.06 -23.73
N GLN A 118 -5.85 2.46 -24.34
CA GLN A 118 -6.45 1.22 -23.86
C GLN A 118 -5.43 0.07 -23.71
N SER A 119 -4.43 -0.01 -24.61
CA SER A 119 -3.39 -1.04 -24.53
C SER A 119 -2.56 -0.92 -23.26
N ASP A 120 -2.31 0.31 -22.79
CA ASP A 120 -1.54 0.58 -21.57
C ASP A 120 -2.28 0.14 -20.30
N LEU A 121 -3.61 0.01 -20.39
CA LEU A 121 -4.49 -0.40 -19.29
C LEU A 121 -4.77 -1.91 -19.29
N SER A 122 -4.35 -2.65 -20.32
CA SER A 122 -4.66 -4.08 -20.50
C SER A 122 -4.33 -4.93 -19.26
N LEU A 123 -3.18 -4.69 -18.63
CA LEU A 123 -2.76 -5.41 -17.43
C LEU A 123 -3.45 -4.92 -16.15
N THR A 124 -4.17 -3.80 -16.16
CA THR A 124 -4.96 -3.33 -15.00
C THR A 124 -6.31 -4.05 -14.88
N LEU A 125 -6.71 -4.75 -15.94
CA LEU A 125 -7.89 -5.61 -15.99
C LEU A 125 -7.52 -7.03 -15.57
N ALA A 126 -8.42 -7.71 -14.87
CA ALA A 126 -8.25 -9.13 -14.61
C ALA A 126 -8.34 -9.93 -15.94
N PRO A 127 -7.77 -11.15 -16.00
CA PRO A 127 -8.00 -12.05 -17.13
C PRO A 127 -9.49 -12.28 -17.41
N ALA A 128 -9.79 -12.74 -18.62
CA ALA A 128 -11.16 -13.04 -19.03
C ALA A 128 -11.80 -14.11 -18.11
N PRO A 129 -13.13 -14.11 -17.91
CA PRO A 129 -13.81 -15.05 -17.01
C PRO A 129 -13.46 -16.53 -17.25
N GLU A 130 -13.32 -16.93 -18.51
CA GLU A 130 -12.94 -18.29 -18.93
C GLU A 130 -11.51 -18.67 -18.50
N ASP A 131 -10.61 -17.70 -18.40
CA ASP A 131 -9.25 -17.92 -17.92
C ASP A 131 -9.22 -17.87 -16.39
N MET A 132 -9.98 -16.97 -15.78
CA MET A 132 -10.17 -16.93 -14.32
C MET A 132 -10.77 -18.23 -13.78
N ALA A 133 -11.64 -18.90 -14.54
CA ALA A 133 -12.21 -20.20 -14.19
C ALA A 133 -11.18 -21.33 -14.12
N LYS A 134 -10.02 -21.18 -14.79
CA LYS A 134 -8.91 -22.17 -14.75
C LYS A 134 -8.01 -21.98 -13.53
N LEU A 135 -8.08 -20.84 -12.86
CA LEU A 135 -7.27 -20.53 -11.69
C LEU A 135 -8.00 -20.93 -10.41
N ASP A 136 -7.23 -21.26 -9.38
CA ASP A 136 -7.68 -21.43 -8.00
C ASP A 136 -6.83 -20.58 -7.04
N PRO A 137 -7.04 -19.25 -7.06
CA PRO A 137 -6.34 -18.36 -6.16
C PRO A 137 -6.87 -18.50 -4.73
N PHE A 138 -5.98 -18.54 -3.75
CA PHE A 138 -6.33 -18.73 -2.34
C PHE A 138 -5.58 -17.80 -1.40
N TYR A 139 -6.15 -17.58 -0.21
CA TYR A 139 -5.48 -16.87 0.88
C TYR A 139 -4.72 -17.85 1.78
N LEU A 140 -3.44 -17.61 2.01
CA LEU A 140 -2.65 -18.35 2.98
C LEU A 140 -3.22 -18.17 4.40
N SER A 141 -3.72 -16.97 4.71
CA SER A 141 -4.34 -16.67 6.01
C SER A 141 -5.57 -17.53 6.35
N TYR A 142 -6.16 -18.22 5.36
CA TYR A 142 -7.22 -19.20 5.63
C TYR A 142 -6.70 -20.47 6.34
N PHE A 143 -5.42 -20.79 6.17
CA PHE A 143 -4.80 -22.00 6.70
C PHE A 143 -3.91 -21.74 7.91
N VAL A 144 -3.40 -20.53 8.04
CA VAL A 144 -2.50 -20.12 9.13
C VAL A 144 -2.93 -18.77 9.67
N ASP A 145 -2.97 -18.64 10.99
CA ASP A 145 -3.32 -17.37 11.62
C ASP A 145 -2.42 -16.24 11.10
N TRP A 146 -3.01 -15.16 10.59
CA TRP A 146 -2.18 -14.09 10.07
C TRP A 146 -1.57 -13.26 11.21
N ASN A 147 -0.24 -13.14 11.22
CA ASN A 147 0.46 -12.28 12.18
C ASN A 147 1.71 -11.67 11.53
N SER A 148 1.66 -10.35 11.29
CA SER A 148 2.74 -9.62 10.61
C SER A 148 4.09 -9.73 11.34
N PHE A 149 4.11 -9.78 12.67
CA PHE A 149 5.35 -9.88 13.44
C PHE A 149 5.94 -11.29 13.39
N ARG A 150 5.10 -12.32 13.50
CA ARG A 150 5.55 -13.71 13.32
C ARG A 150 6.11 -13.92 11.92
N ASN A 151 5.45 -13.36 10.91
CA ASN A 151 5.91 -13.42 9.52
C ASN A 151 7.23 -12.68 9.34
N TYR A 152 7.40 -11.52 9.99
CA TYR A 152 8.66 -10.77 9.99
C TYR A 152 9.80 -11.56 10.65
N GLU A 153 9.60 -12.16 11.84
CA GLU A 153 10.63 -12.98 12.50
C GLU A 153 11.03 -14.18 11.64
N PHE A 154 10.06 -14.83 10.98
CA PHE A 154 10.36 -15.89 10.01
C PHE A 154 11.19 -15.35 8.84
N ALA A 155 10.79 -14.25 8.21
CA ALA A 155 11.50 -13.65 7.08
C ALA A 155 12.94 -13.25 7.47
N LYS A 156 13.12 -12.66 8.66
CA LYS A 156 14.42 -12.28 9.21
C LYS A 156 15.36 -13.48 9.38
N SER A 157 14.82 -14.62 9.84
CA SER A 157 15.58 -15.87 9.92
C SER A 157 16.04 -16.42 8.54
N ARG A 158 15.48 -15.88 7.44
CA ARG A 158 15.83 -16.19 6.04
C ARG A 158 16.60 -15.06 5.36
N GLY A 159 17.16 -14.11 6.12
CA GLY A 159 17.98 -13.03 5.57
C GLY A 159 17.22 -11.77 5.20
N PHE A 160 15.95 -11.60 5.60
CA PHE A 160 15.25 -10.34 5.39
C PHE A 160 15.91 -9.19 6.17
N HIS A 161 16.07 -8.04 5.51
CA HIS A 161 16.52 -6.78 6.10
C HIS A 161 15.33 -5.84 6.31
N ASP A 162 15.15 -5.36 7.53
CA ASP A 162 14.29 -4.21 7.79
C ASP A 162 15.05 -2.89 7.59
N LEU A 163 14.44 -1.76 7.92
CA LEU A 163 15.04 -0.44 7.75
C LEU A 163 16.05 -0.05 8.86
N THR A 164 16.40 -0.97 9.77
CA THR A 164 17.36 -0.69 10.84
C THR A 164 18.69 -0.21 10.23
N HIS A 165 19.21 0.90 10.76
CA HIS A 165 20.40 1.62 10.26
C HIS A 165 20.28 2.28 8.89
N GLU A 166 19.13 2.18 8.20
CA GLU A 166 18.91 2.81 6.90
C GLU A 166 18.02 4.05 7.02
N TRP A 167 16.81 3.91 7.60
CA TRP A 167 15.81 4.97 7.61
C TRP A 167 14.85 4.85 8.80
N ASP A 168 14.83 5.88 9.65
CA ASP A 168 13.83 6.05 10.72
C ASP A 168 12.65 6.87 10.21
N ARG A 169 11.61 6.16 9.73
CA ARG A 169 10.41 6.77 9.16
C ARG A 169 9.48 7.38 10.20
N LYS A 170 9.01 8.60 9.95
CA LYS A 170 8.25 9.40 10.94
C LYS A 170 6.77 9.01 11.15
N HIS A 171 6.14 8.34 10.18
CA HIS A 171 4.69 8.09 10.18
C HIS A 171 4.26 6.64 10.45
N HIS A 172 5.20 5.74 10.73
CA HIS A 172 4.93 4.34 11.07
C HIS A 172 5.47 4.02 12.46
N VAL A 173 4.94 2.98 13.11
CA VAL A 173 5.41 2.50 14.43
C VAL A 173 6.34 1.29 14.35
N GLU A 174 6.47 0.70 13.17
CA GLU A 174 7.38 -0.41 12.87
C GLU A 174 8.30 -0.04 11.68
N ASN A 175 9.28 -0.88 11.36
CA ASN A 175 10.32 -0.59 10.37
C ASN A 175 10.56 -1.73 9.35
N PHE A 176 9.65 -2.69 9.23
CA PHE A 176 9.81 -3.89 8.41
C PHE A 176 8.74 -4.07 7.32
N ASP A 177 7.58 -3.44 7.44
CA ASP A 177 6.48 -3.53 6.47
C ASP A 177 6.45 -2.32 5.51
N GLN A 178 6.10 -2.53 4.24
CA GLN A 178 6.11 -1.52 3.18
C GLN A 178 7.43 -0.71 3.09
N ILE A 179 8.57 -1.40 3.05
CA ILE A 179 9.89 -0.78 3.17
C ILE A 179 10.61 -0.59 1.84
N ASP A 180 10.07 -1.13 0.75
CA ASP A 180 10.73 -1.21 -0.55
C ASP A 180 11.00 0.17 -1.17
N SER A 181 10.00 1.04 -1.16
CA SER A 181 10.00 2.33 -1.86
C SER A 181 9.35 3.43 -1.00
N ARG A 182 10.09 4.50 -0.70
CA ARG A 182 9.62 5.55 0.24
C ARG A 182 8.41 6.31 -0.31
N ALA A 183 8.43 6.71 -1.58
CA ALA A 183 7.35 7.47 -2.21
C ALA A 183 6.00 6.72 -2.26
N TYR A 184 6.02 5.39 -2.22
CA TYR A 184 4.79 4.59 -2.17
C TYR A 184 3.95 4.90 -0.92
N LEU A 185 4.60 5.19 0.21
CA LEU A 185 3.94 5.47 1.49
C LEU A 185 3.11 6.76 1.50
N VAL A 186 3.26 7.64 0.50
CA VAL A 186 2.34 8.77 0.31
C VAL A 186 0.89 8.28 0.16
N HIS A 187 0.67 7.14 -0.53
CA HIS A 187 -0.67 6.59 -0.68
C HIS A 187 -1.27 6.17 0.65
N SER A 188 -0.58 5.31 1.41
CA SER A 188 -1.13 4.79 2.67
C SER A 188 -1.33 5.89 3.71
N TRP A 189 -0.47 6.92 3.72
CA TRP A 189 -0.63 8.09 4.58
C TRP A 189 -1.82 8.99 4.21
N LEU A 190 -2.26 9.02 2.94
CA LEU A 190 -3.41 9.82 2.49
C LEU A 190 -4.75 9.46 3.17
N LYS A 191 -4.79 8.37 3.95
CA LYS A 191 -5.89 8.11 4.89
C LYS A 191 -6.00 9.19 5.96
N TYR A 192 -4.88 9.74 6.45
CA TYR A 192 -4.89 10.73 7.52
C TYR A 192 -5.75 11.95 7.19
N PRO A 193 -5.49 12.73 6.11
CA PRO A 193 -6.32 13.89 5.80
C PRO A 193 -7.79 13.55 5.56
N LYS A 194 -8.12 12.33 5.12
CA LYS A 194 -9.49 11.94 4.75
C LYS A 194 -10.31 11.39 5.92
N PHE A 195 -9.66 10.60 6.78
CA PHE A 195 -10.30 9.74 7.78
C PHE A 195 -9.75 9.93 9.20
N GLY A 196 -8.68 10.70 9.37
CA GLY A 196 -8.12 11.02 10.68
C GLY A 196 -7.13 10.01 11.24
N HIS A 197 -6.80 8.96 10.50
CA HIS A 197 -5.84 7.93 10.90
C HIS A 197 -4.95 7.50 9.73
N ALA A 198 -3.78 6.95 10.04
CA ALA A 198 -2.86 6.37 9.06
C ALA A 198 -2.14 5.14 9.64
N ALA A 199 -0.91 4.90 9.20
CA ALA A 199 -0.17 3.69 9.51
C ALA A 199 0.10 3.52 11.02
N ALA A 200 0.34 4.59 11.77
CA ALA A 200 0.58 4.45 13.20
C ALA A 200 -0.67 3.90 13.93
N THR A 201 -1.86 4.32 13.53
CA THR A 201 -3.11 3.71 14.02
C THR A 201 -3.24 2.26 13.57
N ASP A 202 -3.05 1.94 12.28
CA ASP A 202 -3.26 0.58 11.78
C ASP A 202 -2.32 -0.46 12.43
N TYR A 203 -1.04 -0.13 12.52
CA TYR A 203 -0.03 -1.01 13.12
C TYR A 203 -0.06 -0.96 14.64
N GLY A 204 -0.36 0.19 15.25
CA GLY A 204 -0.55 0.31 16.70
C GLY A 204 -1.72 -0.53 17.19
N ALA A 205 -2.86 -0.49 16.51
CA ALA A 205 -4.01 -1.34 16.83
C ALA A 205 -3.70 -2.83 16.69
N ARG A 206 -2.93 -3.22 15.65
CA ARG A 206 -2.44 -4.59 15.50
C ARG A 206 -1.51 -5.01 16.65
N ALA A 207 -0.53 -4.18 16.98
CA ALA A 207 0.41 -4.48 18.06
C ALA A 207 -0.28 -4.62 19.43
N VAL A 208 -1.34 -3.84 19.69
CA VAL A 208 -2.20 -4.02 20.87
C VAL A 208 -2.95 -5.36 20.81
N ARG A 209 -3.58 -5.70 19.67
CA ARG A 209 -4.26 -7.00 19.49
C ARG A 209 -3.33 -8.19 19.68
N TYR A 210 -2.08 -8.05 19.25
CA TYR A 210 -1.04 -9.08 19.41
C TYR A 210 -0.42 -9.11 20.81
N GLY A 211 -0.82 -8.21 21.72
CA GLY A 211 -0.28 -8.14 23.08
C GLY A 211 1.16 -7.63 23.16
N MET A 212 1.65 -6.92 22.13
CA MET A 212 3.03 -6.45 22.05
C MET A 212 3.24 -5.08 22.72
N ILE A 213 2.22 -4.22 22.65
CA ILE A 213 2.22 -2.91 23.31
C ILE A 213 0.90 -2.67 24.03
N SER A 214 0.92 -1.79 25.02
CA SER A 214 -0.30 -1.35 25.70
C SER A 214 -1.11 -0.38 24.82
N ARG A 215 -2.41 -0.25 25.10
CA ARG A 215 -3.25 0.78 24.46
C ARG A 215 -2.68 2.19 24.69
N ASP A 216 -2.21 2.49 25.89
CA ASP A 216 -1.66 3.81 26.23
C ASP A 216 -0.39 4.14 25.42
N GLU A 217 0.45 3.13 25.20
CA GLU A 217 1.62 3.25 24.35
C GLU A 217 1.23 3.46 22.88
N ALA A 218 0.24 2.71 22.38
CA ALA A 218 -0.29 2.92 21.03
C ALA A 218 -0.85 4.33 20.85
N ILE A 219 -1.59 4.87 21.83
CA ILE A 219 -2.14 6.24 21.78
C ILE A 219 -1.01 7.28 21.68
N LYS A 220 0.08 7.11 22.42
CA LYS A 220 1.26 8.01 22.33
C LYS A 220 1.87 7.98 20.93
N LEU A 221 2.05 6.79 20.38
CA LEU A 221 2.61 6.61 19.03
C LEU A 221 1.71 7.20 17.94
N VAL A 222 0.39 6.97 18.04
CA VAL A 222 -0.59 7.56 17.11
C VAL A 222 -0.53 9.08 17.14
N LYS A 223 -0.49 9.68 18.33
CA LYS A 223 -0.38 11.13 18.52
C LYS A 223 0.87 11.72 17.87
N GLU A 224 1.99 11.00 17.95
CA GLU A 224 3.27 11.44 17.40
C GLU A 224 3.38 11.24 15.87
N ARG A 225 2.83 10.13 15.35
CA ARG A 225 3.23 9.62 14.03
C ARG A 225 2.16 9.70 12.94
N ASP A 226 0.87 9.57 13.24
CA ASP A 226 -0.15 9.45 12.17
C ASP A 226 -0.21 10.68 11.26
N HIS A 227 -0.02 11.87 11.83
CA HIS A 227 -0.03 13.12 11.08
C HIS A 227 1.30 13.41 10.35
N ALA A 228 2.36 12.65 10.63
CA ALA A 228 3.73 13.04 10.37
C ALA A 228 4.32 12.39 9.10
N LEU A 229 3.70 12.64 7.93
CA LEU A 229 4.21 12.14 6.64
C LEU A 229 5.72 12.40 6.53
N ASP A 230 6.48 11.36 6.19
CA ASP A 230 7.94 11.46 6.21
C ASP A 230 8.44 12.36 5.07
N PRO A 231 9.34 13.32 5.34
CA PRO A 231 9.88 14.21 4.31
C PRO A 231 10.65 13.51 3.18
N LEU A 232 11.23 12.33 3.41
CA LEU A 232 11.86 11.55 2.33
C LEU A 232 10.82 10.96 1.38
N CYS A 233 9.66 10.53 1.88
CA CYS A 233 8.55 10.10 1.03
C CYS A 233 8.07 11.24 0.13
N VAL A 234 7.92 12.45 0.69
CA VAL A 234 7.50 13.64 -0.06
C VAL A 234 8.53 13.99 -1.15
N ARG A 235 9.82 14.00 -0.80
CA ARG A 235 10.90 14.34 -1.75
C ARG A 235 10.97 13.35 -2.90
N ASP A 236 11.00 12.06 -2.63
CA ASP A 236 11.05 11.03 -3.68
C ASP A 236 9.82 11.08 -4.57
N PHE A 237 8.64 11.33 -3.99
CA PHE A 237 7.40 11.47 -4.73
C PHE A 237 7.43 12.69 -5.65
N CYS A 238 7.86 13.84 -5.13
CA CYS A 238 7.97 15.09 -5.88
C CYS A 238 9.00 14.98 -7.01
N GLU A 239 10.17 14.37 -6.73
CA GLU A 239 11.20 14.12 -7.73
C GLU A 239 10.69 13.22 -8.86
N PHE A 240 10.04 12.10 -8.52
CA PHE A 240 9.51 11.20 -9.53
C PHE A 240 8.41 11.86 -10.37
N MET A 241 7.50 12.60 -9.74
CA MET A 241 6.32 13.16 -10.38
C MET A 241 6.54 14.54 -11.02
N GLY A 242 7.65 15.21 -10.70
CA GLY A 242 7.92 16.58 -11.13
C GLY A 242 7.01 17.60 -10.44
N TYR A 243 6.78 17.45 -9.13
CA TYR A 243 6.13 18.47 -8.30
C TYR A 243 7.18 19.28 -7.54
N THR A 244 6.87 20.55 -7.28
CA THR A 244 7.41 21.23 -6.11
C THR A 244 6.70 20.74 -4.84
N GLU A 245 7.38 20.78 -3.69
CA GLU A 245 6.75 20.41 -2.42
C GLU A 245 5.52 21.30 -2.12
N THR A 246 5.53 22.56 -2.56
CA THR A 246 4.39 23.47 -2.44
C THR A 246 3.17 22.98 -3.23
N GLU A 247 3.35 22.54 -4.48
CA GLU A 247 2.26 21.96 -5.29
C GLU A 247 1.73 20.67 -4.66
N PHE A 248 2.63 19.82 -4.17
CA PHE A 248 2.27 18.60 -3.47
C PHE A 248 1.35 18.90 -2.29
N TRP A 249 1.76 19.78 -1.38
CA TRP A 249 0.96 20.13 -0.20
C TRP A 249 -0.33 20.88 -0.56
N ALA A 250 -0.35 21.66 -1.64
CA ALA A 250 -1.57 22.30 -2.15
C ALA A 250 -2.60 21.27 -2.66
N VAL A 251 -2.16 20.13 -3.20
CA VAL A 251 -3.05 19.01 -3.54
C VAL A 251 -3.56 18.34 -2.26
N ILE A 252 -2.68 18.04 -1.29
CA ILE A 252 -3.06 17.42 -0.01
C ILE A 252 -4.10 18.27 0.76
N ASP A 253 -3.94 19.59 0.81
CA ASP A 253 -4.84 20.50 1.56
C ASP A 253 -6.31 20.36 1.13
N LYS A 254 -6.56 20.00 -0.15
CA LYS A 254 -7.91 19.77 -0.69
C LYS A 254 -8.59 18.51 -0.15
N PHE A 255 -7.81 17.53 0.30
CA PHE A 255 -8.32 16.25 0.79
C PHE A 255 -8.60 16.22 2.29
N TYR A 256 -8.25 17.28 3.03
CA TYR A 256 -8.59 17.37 4.45
C TYR A 256 -10.09 17.43 4.64
N ASN A 257 -10.63 16.40 5.30
CA ASN A 257 -12.04 16.34 5.66
C ASN A 257 -12.35 17.35 6.77
N ARG A 258 -13.04 18.44 6.39
CA ARG A 258 -13.37 19.55 7.28
C ARG A 258 -14.38 19.20 8.37
N ASP A 259 -15.05 18.05 8.28
CA ASP A 259 -15.95 17.59 9.34
C ASP A 259 -15.17 17.08 10.54
N ILE A 260 -14.00 16.46 10.32
CA ILE A 260 -13.17 15.88 11.38
C ILE A 260 -11.88 16.68 11.67
N PHE A 261 -11.46 17.57 10.75
CA PHE A 261 -10.28 18.43 10.91
C PHE A 261 -10.62 19.91 11.05
N LYS A 262 -9.76 20.65 11.76
CA LYS A 262 -9.74 22.12 11.80
C LYS A 262 -8.31 22.64 11.68
N LYS A 263 -8.13 23.88 11.22
CA LYS A 263 -6.83 24.57 11.34
C LYS A 263 -6.71 25.20 12.73
N ASN A 264 -5.57 24.99 13.40
CA ASN A 264 -5.26 25.68 14.66
C ASN A 264 -4.77 27.12 14.41
N GLU A 265 -4.39 27.84 15.47
CA GLU A 265 -3.96 29.25 15.41
C GLU A 265 -2.75 29.49 14.49
N VAL A 266 -1.91 28.47 14.29
CA VAL A 266 -0.73 28.53 13.41
C VAL A 266 -1.00 27.92 12.03
N GLY A 267 -2.26 27.65 11.69
CA GLY A 267 -2.68 27.17 10.37
C GLY A 267 -2.47 25.68 10.11
N ARG A 268 -2.09 24.87 11.12
CA ARG A 268 -1.91 23.41 10.98
C ARG A 268 -3.24 22.68 11.10
N TRP A 269 -3.43 21.68 10.25
CA TRP A 269 -4.54 20.75 10.38
C TRP A 269 -4.39 19.89 11.64
N VAL A 270 -5.43 19.88 12.47
CA VAL A 270 -5.54 19.06 13.69
C VAL A 270 -6.93 18.42 13.74
N LEU A 271 -7.00 17.23 14.33
CA LEU A 271 -8.27 16.55 14.57
C LEU A 271 -9.12 17.37 15.54
N LYS A 272 -10.44 17.35 15.31
CA LYS A 272 -11.41 17.95 16.25
C LYS A 272 -11.67 17.06 17.46
N GLN A 273 -11.57 15.75 17.29
CA GLN A 273 -11.81 14.73 18.31
C GLN A 273 -10.74 13.63 18.14
N PRO A 274 -9.52 13.83 18.67
CA PRO A 274 -8.48 12.83 18.57
C PRO A 274 -8.62 11.74 19.65
N VAL A 275 -8.17 10.52 19.34
CA VAL A 275 -8.24 9.36 20.24
C VAL A 275 -7.49 9.52 21.58
N TRP A 276 -6.56 10.47 21.68
CA TRP A 276 -5.84 10.77 22.93
C TRP A 276 -6.57 11.77 23.84
N GLU A 277 -7.77 12.21 23.45
CA GLU A 277 -8.67 13.04 24.29
C GLU A 277 -9.86 12.23 24.83
N GLU A 278 -9.99 10.95 24.46
CA GLU A 278 -10.95 9.98 25.01
C GLU A 278 -10.45 9.35 26.33
#